data_AF-A0A531KGD9-F1
#
_entry.id   AF-A0A531KGD9-F1
#
_cell.length_a   1.000
_cell.length_b   1.000
_cell.length_c   1.000
_cell.angle_alpha   90.00
_cell.angle_beta   90.00
_cell.angle_gamma   90.00
#
_symmetry.space_group_name_H-M   'P 1'
#
loop_
_entity.id
_entity.type
_entity.pdbx_description
1 polymer ?
#
loop_
_entity_poly.entity_id
_entity_poly.type
_entity_poly.pdbx_seq_one_letter_code
_entity_poly.pdbx_strand_id
1 'polypeptide(L)'
;MRKAVRIAGRDVLFVMAAQVEYGPHLQRLFTPVMTGVGPVEAGVTLGAELSWLKSEKALPDLVVSLGSAGSRTLEQTEIYQAVSVAYRDIDASPLGFEKGATPFLDLPVTVPLPFRIPGISEATLSTGAAIISGSAYDAIG
;
A
#
# COMPACT_ATOMS: atom_id res chain seq x y z
N MET A 1 9.60 -21.89 -1.39
CA MET A 1 10.42 -20.97 -2.21
C MET A 1 10.50 -19.64 -1.48
N ARG A 2 11.68 -19.03 -1.38
CA ARG A 2 11.88 -17.75 -0.67
C ARG A 2 11.23 -16.63 -1.51
N LYS A 3 10.18 -15.99 -0.98
CA LYS A 3 9.44 -14.92 -1.69
C LYS A 3 10.12 -13.55 -1.60
N ALA A 4 10.98 -13.35 -0.60
CA ALA A 4 11.75 -12.13 -0.44
C ALA A 4 13.00 -12.10 -1.35
N VAL A 5 13.29 -10.94 -1.92
CA VAL A 5 14.51 -10.65 -2.68
C VAL A 5 15.57 -10.07 -1.75
N ARG A 6 16.82 -10.49 -1.90
CA ARG A 6 17.95 -9.99 -1.11
C ARG A 6 18.56 -8.76 -1.77
N ILE A 7 18.47 -7.59 -1.13
CA ILE A 7 19.04 -6.32 -1.61
C ILE A 7 19.96 -5.76 -0.53
N ALA A 8 21.24 -5.54 -0.86
CA ALA A 8 22.25 -5.00 0.06
C ALA A 8 22.25 -5.68 1.45
N GLY A 9 22.07 -7.02 1.48
CA GLY A 9 22.04 -7.79 2.72
C GLY A 9 20.67 -7.87 3.43
N ARG A 10 19.64 -7.14 2.95
CA ARG A 10 18.28 -7.11 3.52
C ARG A 10 17.28 -7.93 2.73
N ASP A 11 16.38 -8.63 3.41
CA ASP A 11 15.28 -9.37 2.80
C ASP A 11 14.09 -8.42 2.53
N VAL A 12 13.76 -8.21 1.26
CA VAL A 12 12.69 -7.31 0.79
C VAL A 12 11.55 -8.12 0.17
N LEU A 13 10.34 -7.97 0.72
CA LEU A 13 9.13 -8.60 0.20
C LEU A 13 8.33 -7.61 -0.64
N PHE A 14 8.16 -7.90 -1.93
CA PHE A 14 7.31 -7.10 -2.81
C PHE A 14 5.88 -7.64 -2.80
N VAL A 15 4.90 -6.75 -2.75
CA VAL A 15 3.48 -7.10 -2.78
C VAL A 15 2.71 -6.25 -3.79
N MET A 16 1.82 -6.88 -4.55
CA MET A 16 1.03 -6.26 -5.61
C MET A 16 -0.41 -6.75 -5.55
N ALA A 17 -1.37 -5.95 -6.01
CA ALA A 17 -2.78 -6.31 -5.95
C ALA A 17 -3.16 -7.31 -7.06
N ALA A 18 -2.78 -7.03 -8.31
CA ALA A 18 -3.21 -7.82 -9.45
C ALA A 18 -2.09 -8.11 -10.47
N GLN A 19 -2.20 -9.27 -11.14
CA GLN A 19 -1.21 -9.72 -12.14
C GLN A 19 -1.06 -8.77 -13.33
N VAL A 20 -2.11 -8.01 -13.67
CA VAL A 20 -2.09 -7.04 -14.78
C VAL A 20 -1.12 -5.88 -14.56
N GLU A 21 -0.77 -5.60 -13.31
CA GLU A 21 0.19 -4.56 -12.93
C GLU A 21 1.65 -5.09 -12.99
N TYR A 22 1.83 -6.41 -12.98
CA TYR A 22 3.11 -7.09 -12.90
C TYR A 22 3.67 -7.42 -14.29
N GLY A 23 4.08 -6.37 -15.01
CA GLY A 23 4.59 -6.46 -16.38
C GLY A 23 6.03 -7.01 -16.51
N PRO A 24 6.53 -7.19 -17.75
CA PRO A 24 7.81 -7.85 -18.02
C PRO A 24 9.03 -7.21 -17.36
N HIS A 25 8.99 -5.89 -17.11
CA HIS A 25 10.07 -5.17 -16.46
C HIS A 25 10.19 -5.55 -14.98
N LEU A 26 9.08 -5.61 -14.25
CA LEU A 26 9.05 -6.04 -12.86
C LEU A 26 9.35 -7.54 -12.72
N GLN A 27 8.90 -8.36 -13.68
CA GLN A 27 9.16 -9.80 -13.70
C GLN A 27 10.64 -10.18 -13.73
N ARG A 28 11.50 -9.27 -14.20
CA ARG A 28 12.96 -9.47 -14.17
C ARG A 28 13.59 -9.14 -12.82
N LEU A 29 12.87 -8.49 -11.91
CA LEU A 29 13.41 -7.95 -10.67
C LEU A 29 13.04 -8.77 -9.44
N PHE A 30 11.78 -9.21 -9.33
CA PHE A 30 11.27 -9.91 -8.15
C PHE A 30 10.00 -10.69 -8.47
N THR A 31 9.65 -11.66 -7.62
CA THR A 31 8.33 -12.32 -7.65
C THR A 31 7.49 -11.81 -6.47
N PRO A 32 6.38 -11.09 -6.70
CA PRO A 32 5.59 -10.52 -5.62
C PRO A 32 4.65 -11.55 -4.98
N VAL A 33 4.21 -11.25 -3.76
CA VAL A 33 2.97 -11.83 -3.22
C VAL A 33 1.78 -11.06 -3.80
N MET A 34 0.85 -11.79 -4.42
CA MET A 34 -0.41 -11.20 -4.88
C MET A 34 -1.37 -11.10 -3.71
N THR A 35 -1.72 -9.87 -3.32
CA THR A 35 -2.54 -9.59 -2.14
C THR A 35 -4.04 -9.66 -2.43
N GLY A 36 -4.42 -9.64 -3.70
CA GLY A 36 -5.80 -9.40 -4.12
C GLY A 36 -6.16 -7.92 -4.13
N VAL A 37 -7.37 -7.63 -4.61
CA VAL A 37 -7.87 -6.26 -4.84
C VAL A 37 -8.83 -5.90 -3.72
N GLY A 38 -8.52 -4.83 -2.99
CA GLY A 38 -9.35 -4.30 -1.92
C GLY A 38 -8.65 -4.34 -0.55
N PRO A 39 -9.05 -3.47 0.40
CA PRO A 39 -8.43 -3.42 1.72
C PRO A 39 -8.57 -4.74 2.51
N VAL A 40 -9.69 -5.45 2.36
CA VAL A 40 -9.97 -6.69 3.09
C VAL A 40 -9.08 -7.82 2.59
N GLU A 41 -9.07 -8.05 1.28
CA GLU A 41 -8.27 -9.06 0.59
C GLU A 41 -6.79 -8.85 0.88
N ALA A 42 -6.33 -7.60 0.77
CA ALA A 42 -4.94 -7.27 1.00
C ALA A 42 -4.53 -7.45 2.47
N GLY A 43 -5.37 -7.00 3.41
CA GLY A 43 -5.12 -7.14 4.85
C GLY A 43 -5.06 -8.61 5.28
N VAL A 44 -6.01 -9.43 4.84
CA VAL A 44 -6.05 -10.87 5.16
C VAL A 44 -4.86 -11.60 4.55
N THR A 45 -4.60 -11.41 3.26
CA THR A 45 -3.54 -12.14 2.54
C THR A 45 -2.16 -11.78 3.07
N LEU A 46 -1.86 -10.49 3.23
CA LEU A 46 -0.56 -10.05 3.74
C LEU A 46 -0.37 -10.42 5.21
N GLY A 47 -1.41 -10.28 6.04
CA GLY A 47 -1.36 -10.66 7.45
C GLY A 47 -1.08 -12.15 7.65
N ALA A 48 -1.70 -13.00 6.84
CA ALA A 48 -1.47 -14.43 6.87
C ALA A 48 -0.04 -14.77 6.39
N GLU A 49 0.41 -14.19 5.27
CA GLU A 49 1.76 -14.40 4.74
C GLU A 49 2.86 -14.02 5.76
N LEU A 50 2.75 -12.84 6.38
CA LEU A 50 3.70 -12.39 7.40
C LEU A 50 3.66 -13.28 8.64
N SER A 51 2.51 -13.84 8.99
CA SER A 51 2.37 -14.79 10.10
C SER A 51 3.10 -16.11 9.80
N TRP A 52 2.99 -16.64 8.59
CA TRP A 52 3.76 -17.82 8.15
C TRP A 52 5.25 -17.54 8.16
N LEU A 53 5.70 -16.45 7.54
CA LEU A 53 7.12 -16.06 7.52
C LEU A 53 7.68 -15.86 8.94
N LYS A 54 6.89 -15.33 9.87
CA LYS A 54 7.27 -15.24 11.28
C LYS A 54 7.47 -16.60 11.93
N SER A 55 6.58 -17.56 11.66
CA SER A 55 6.69 -18.92 12.19
C SER A 55 7.95 -19.64 11.68
N GLU A 56 8.38 -19.32 10.46
CA GLU A 56 9.59 -19.84 9.82
C GLU A 56 10.86 -19.06 10.16
N LYS A 57 10.78 -18.01 11.01
CA LYS A 57 11.89 -17.08 11.31
C LYS A 57 12.47 -16.42 10.05
N ALA A 58 11.62 -16.10 9.10
CA ALA A 58 11.95 -15.56 7.78
C ALA A 58 11.20 -14.24 7.49
N LEU A 59 10.86 -13.45 8.52
CA LEU A 59 10.25 -12.14 8.33
C LEU A 59 11.14 -11.23 7.47
N PRO A 60 10.57 -10.48 6.52
CA PRO A 60 11.34 -9.54 5.72
C PRO A 60 11.78 -8.34 6.57
N ASP A 61 12.92 -7.74 6.20
CA ASP A 61 13.36 -6.45 6.74
C ASP A 61 12.48 -5.30 6.22
N LEU A 62 11.91 -5.44 5.01
CA LEU A 62 11.10 -4.42 4.36
C LEU A 62 9.99 -5.06 3.51
N VAL A 63 8.78 -4.49 3.59
CA VAL A 63 7.69 -4.77 2.64
C VAL A 63 7.54 -3.58 1.69
N VAL A 64 7.55 -3.84 0.39
CA VAL A 64 7.29 -2.83 -0.65
C VAL A 64 5.96 -3.15 -1.31
N SER A 65 4.94 -2.34 -1.00
CA SER A 65 3.66 -2.37 -1.72
C SER A 65 3.74 -1.44 -2.91
N LEU A 66 3.50 -1.99 -4.10
CA LEU A 66 3.49 -1.22 -5.34
C LEU A 66 2.37 -1.69 -6.28
N GLY A 67 1.90 -0.77 -7.09
CA GLY A 67 0.80 -0.96 -8.03
C GLY A 67 0.47 0.35 -8.73
N SER A 68 -0.59 0.33 -9.51
CA SER A 68 -1.15 1.51 -10.16
C SER A 68 -2.05 2.29 -9.20
N ALA A 69 -2.17 3.60 -9.42
CA ALA A 69 -3.08 4.46 -8.68
C ALA A 69 -3.64 5.57 -9.58
N GLY A 70 -4.87 6.00 -9.30
CA GLY A 70 -5.49 7.14 -9.97
C GLY A 70 -5.16 8.45 -9.27
N SER A 71 -5.00 9.52 -10.05
CA SER A 71 -4.91 10.89 -9.54
C SER A 71 -5.50 11.88 -10.54
N ARG A 72 -6.15 12.93 -10.00
CA ARG A 72 -6.65 14.07 -10.80
C ARG A 72 -5.65 15.24 -10.89
N THR A 73 -4.61 15.22 -10.06
CA THR A 73 -3.67 16.34 -9.90
C THR A 73 -2.23 15.98 -10.29
N LEU A 74 -1.85 14.70 -10.16
CA LEU A 74 -0.51 14.24 -10.51
C LEU A 74 -0.39 13.96 -12.01
N GLU A 75 0.85 14.03 -12.50
CA GLU A 75 1.17 13.70 -13.88
C GLU A 75 0.81 12.23 -14.17
N GLN A 76 0.12 12.02 -15.30
CA GLN A 76 -0.28 10.69 -15.73
C GLN A 76 0.94 9.86 -16.11
N THR A 77 0.88 8.55 -15.88
CA THR A 77 1.94 7.59 -16.24
C THR A 77 3.30 7.82 -15.56
N GLU A 78 3.34 8.61 -14.49
CA GLU A 78 4.53 8.85 -13.67
C GLU A 78 4.60 7.98 -12.42
N ILE A 79 5.80 7.88 -11.83
CA ILE A 79 6.07 7.10 -10.61
C ILE A 79 6.22 8.04 -9.42
N TYR A 80 5.47 7.75 -8.35
CA TYR A 80 5.53 8.46 -7.09
C TYR A 80 5.75 7.49 -5.93
N GLN A 81 6.48 7.92 -4.91
CA GLN A 81 6.56 7.23 -3.62
C GLN A 81 5.49 7.79 -2.68
N ALA A 82 4.74 6.88 -2.04
CA ALA A 82 3.80 7.27 -1.01
C ALA A 82 4.57 7.80 0.22
N VAL A 83 4.19 8.99 0.69
CA VAL A 83 4.80 9.62 1.88
C VAL A 83 3.91 9.57 3.10
N SER A 84 2.62 9.36 2.89
CA SER A 84 1.62 9.07 3.90
C SER A 84 0.46 8.30 3.27
N VAL A 85 -0.33 7.65 4.11
CA VAL A 85 -1.54 6.92 3.70
C VAL A 85 -2.71 7.20 4.65
N ALA A 86 -3.90 7.37 4.10
CA ALA A 86 -5.15 7.52 4.85
C ALA A 86 -6.19 6.47 4.40
N TYR A 87 -7.04 5.99 5.31
CA TYR A 87 -8.09 4.99 5.01
C TYR A 87 -9.46 5.67 4.87
N ARG A 88 -9.90 5.90 3.63
CA ARG A 88 -11.10 6.73 3.33
C ARG A 88 -12.42 6.07 3.68
N ASP A 89 -12.46 4.75 3.80
CA ASP A 89 -13.72 4.02 4.10
C ASP A 89 -14.16 4.19 5.56
N ILE A 90 -13.28 4.70 6.43
CA ILE A 90 -13.59 4.91 7.85
C ILE A 90 -14.32 6.23 8.04
N ASP A 91 -15.56 6.16 8.50
CA ASP A 91 -16.33 7.34 8.94
C ASP A 91 -17.07 7.04 10.26
N ALA A 92 -16.41 7.36 11.37
CA ALA A 92 -16.99 7.33 12.71
C ALA A 92 -17.42 8.72 13.20
N SER A 93 -17.54 9.71 12.30
CA SER A 93 -17.95 11.08 12.65
C SER A 93 -19.33 11.20 13.29
N PRO A 94 -20.34 10.33 13.03
CA PRO A 94 -21.59 10.34 13.78
C PRO A 94 -21.42 10.08 15.28
N LEU A 95 -20.29 9.49 15.70
CA LEU A 95 -19.94 9.24 17.09
C LEU A 95 -18.97 10.29 17.66
N GLY A 96 -18.67 11.36 16.91
CA GLY A 96 -17.78 12.45 17.33
C GLY A 96 -16.29 12.23 17.05
N PHE A 97 -15.92 11.19 16.30
CA PHE A 97 -14.54 10.99 15.85
C PHE A 97 -14.23 11.82 14.60
N GLU A 98 -12.95 12.15 14.39
CA GLU A 98 -12.50 12.74 13.13
C GLU A 98 -12.77 11.76 11.96
N LYS A 99 -13.22 12.26 10.82
CA LYS A 99 -13.45 11.42 9.64
C LYS A 99 -12.14 10.76 9.20
N GLY A 100 -12.16 9.45 8.92
CA GLY A 100 -10.97 8.65 8.64
C GLY A 100 -10.25 8.12 9.89
N ALA A 101 -10.62 8.55 11.11
CA ALA A 101 -10.05 8.01 12.33
C ALA A 101 -10.74 6.70 12.71
N THR A 102 -9.94 5.64 12.91
CA THR A 102 -10.44 4.34 13.38
C THR A 102 -10.62 4.40 14.91
N PRO A 103 -11.85 4.26 15.45
CA PRO A 103 -12.05 4.26 16.89
C PRO A 103 -11.22 3.20 17.61
N PHE A 104 -10.69 3.56 18.79
CA PHE A 104 -9.85 2.70 19.64
C PHE A 104 -8.51 2.26 19.03
N LEU A 105 -8.10 2.85 17.90
CA LEU A 105 -6.77 2.67 17.32
C LEU A 105 -5.96 3.96 17.48
N ASP A 106 -4.81 3.87 18.13
CA ASP A 106 -3.91 5.01 18.36
C ASP A 106 -3.04 5.28 17.11
N LEU A 107 -3.70 5.66 16.01
CA LEU A 107 -3.06 6.10 14.77
C LEU A 107 -3.72 7.39 14.27
N PRO A 108 -2.94 8.30 13.67
CA PRO A 108 -3.50 9.47 13.00
C PRO A 108 -4.32 9.07 11.77
N VAL A 109 -5.27 9.93 11.35
CA VAL A 109 -6.05 9.75 10.11
C VAL A 109 -5.15 9.56 8.89
N THR A 110 -4.04 10.30 8.86
CA THR A 110 -2.99 10.19 7.83
C THR A 110 -1.72 9.67 8.48
N VAL A 111 -1.36 8.42 8.15
CA VAL A 111 -0.19 7.73 8.71
C VAL A 111 1.05 8.07 7.89
N PRO A 112 2.09 8.71 8.46
CA PRO A 112 3.31 9.00 7.74
C PRO A 112 4.11 7.72 7.46
N LEU A 113 4.67 7.61 6.26
CA LEU A 113 5.60 6.54 5.90
C LEU A 113 7.04 6.99 6.15
N PRO A 114 7.90 6.15 6.75
CA PRO A 114 9.18 6.59 7.33
C PRO A 114 10.30 6.79 6.31
N PHE A 115 10.16 6.27 5.09
CA PHE A 115 11.24 6.26 4.10
C PHE A 115 11.03 7.33 3.03
N ARG A 116 12.15 7.88 2.54
CA ARG A 116 12.23 8.76 1.36
C ARG A 116 13.38 8.28 0.49
N ILE A 117 13.07 7.94 -0.76
CA ILE A 117 14.03 7.52 -1.77
C ILE A 117 14.38 8.74 -2.64
N PRO A 118 15.63 9.22 -2.63
CA PRO A 118 16.03 10.35 -3.47
C PRO A 118 15.78 10.06 -4.96
N GLY A 119 15.26 11.06 -5.67
CA GLY A 119 15.01 10.97 -7.12
C GLY A 119 13.66 10.37 -7.52
N ILE A 120 12.80 10.02 -6.55
CA ILE A 120 11.40 9.63 -6.82
C ILE A 120 10.48 10.71 -6.25
N SER A 121 9.55 11.21 -7.06
CA SER A 121 8.58 12.23 -6.63
C SER A 121 7.69 11.73 -5.49
N GLU A 122 7.30 12.63 -4.58
CA GLU A 122 6.49 12.31 -3.40
C GLU A 122 4.99 12.53 -3.67
N ALA A 123 4.14 11.66 -3.12
CA ALA A 123 2.68 11.81 -3.15
C ALA A 123 2.02 11.25 -1.88
N THR A 124 0.87 11.83 -1.50
CA THR A 124 0.01 11.26 -0.46
C THR A 124 -0.91 10.20 -1.07
N LEU A 125 -1.27 9.17 -0.30
CA LEU A 125 -2.13 8.09 -0.76
C LEU A 125 -3.43 8.01 0.05
N SER A 126 -4.55 7.90 -0.66
CA SER A 126 -5.84 7.54 -0.06
C SER A 126 -6.16 6.09 -0.45
N THR A 127 -6.44 5.22 0.53
CA THR A 127 -6.84 3.83 0.31
C THR A 127 -8.30 3.58 0.71
N GLY A 128 -8.96 2.66 0.02
CA GLY A 128 -10.38 2.30 0.21
C GLY A 128 -10.85 1.33 -0.88
N ALA A 129 -12.04 0.75 -0.71
CA ALA A 129 -12.55 -0.30 -1.60
C ALA A 129 -13.09 0.23 -2.93
N ALA A 130 -13.62 1.46 -2.96
CA ALA A 130 -14.17 2.05 -4.17
C ALA A 130 -13.08 2.53 -5.14
N ILE A 131 -13.26 2.25 -6.44
CA ILE A 131 -12.54 2.95 -7.51
C ILE A 131 -13.06 4.38 -7.59
N ILE A 132 -12.16 5.36 -7.53
CA ILE A 132 -12.51 6.78 -7.56
C ILE A 132 -12.40 7.33 -8.99
N SER A 133 -13.45 8.02 -9.44
CA SER A 133 -13.51 8.64 -10.76
C SER A 133 -14.42 9.87 -10.77
N GLY A 134 -14.19 10.81 -11.70
CA GLY A 134 -15.01 12.00 -11.87
C GLY A 134 -15.10 12.86 -10.60
N SER A 135 -16.31 13.31 -10.25
CA SER A 135 -16.54 14.13 -9.05
C SER A 135 -16.30 13.39 -7.74
N ALA A 136 -16.15 12.05 -7.74
CA ALA A 136 -15.80 11.31 -6.53
C ALA A 136 -14.41 11.71 -5.99
N TYR A 137 -13.54 12.28 -6.83
CA TYR A 137 -12.29 12.87 -6.37
C TYR A 137 -12.49 14.07 -5.44
N ASP A 138 -13.62 14.78 -5.48
CA ASP A 138 -13.86 15.93 -4.58
C ASP A 138 -14.01 15.50 -3.11
N ALA A 139 -14.33 14.22 -2.88
CA ALA A 139 -14.47 13.64 -1.55
C ALA A 139 -13.15 13.08 -1.00
N ILE A 140 -12.08 13.06 -1.78
CA ILE A 140 -10.77 12.53 -1.38
C ILE A 140 -9.66 13.56 -1.64
N GLY A 141 -8.96 13.97 -0.59
CA GLY A 141 -7.83 14.89 -0.64
C GLY A 141 -6.78 14.48 0.37
#